data_AF-A0A753ABR4-F1
#
_entry.id   AF-A0A753ABR4-F1
#
_cell.length_a   1.000
_cell.length_b   1.000
_cell.length_c   1.000
_cell.angle_alpha   90.00
_cell.angle_beta   90.00
_cell.angle_gamma   90.00
#
_symmetry.space_group_name_H-M   'P 1'
#
loop_
_entity.id
_entity.type
_entity.pdbx_description
1 polymer ?
#
loop_
_entity_poly.entity_id
_entity_poly.type
_entity_poly.pdbx_seq_one_letter_code
_entity_poly.pdbx_strand_id
1 'polypeptide(L)'
;MKLLTSAALAASLCITSVTPVIAENIVGSVKAWQYMQADGWKSADGYDDNRMHNELYQSVVLDNYPWTNHFLLRSRGGSSLYLADKKAKTVKYIDIKPRDEYPLHLQVVYRGIDDGSGCYFAIVDDRMANYWTIVEDRLLYQDPPVEDVDAKAAELRKQLTPEVVMMVKDNCIDKQQQAALAAKRSEKDRELQQWVAKQSLAELCRRTGNC
;
A
#
# COMPACT_ATOMS: atom_id res chain seq x y z
N MET A 1 55.11 2.14 4.00
CA MET A 1 53.91 1.30 3.75
C MET A 1 52.97 1.46 4.92
N LYS A 2 51.86 2.17 4.75
CA LYS A 2 50.76 2.23 5.72
C LYS A 2 49.61 1.42 5.13
N LEU A 3 49.29 0.30 5.76
CA LEU A 3 48.14 -0.54 5.43
C LEU A 3 46.87 0.22 5.85
N LEU A 4 46.05 0.59 4.86
CA LEU A 4 44.69 1.06 5.07
C LEU A 4 43.81 -0.18 5.28
N THR A 5 43.51 -0.49 6.52
CA THR A 5 42.44 -1.44 6.88
C THR A 5 41.11 -0.74 6.70
N SER A 6 40.46 -0.95 5.56
CA SER A 6 39.06 -0.57 5.34
C SER A 6 38.18 -1.44 6.21
N ALA A 7 37.76 -0.92 7.37
CA ALA A 7 36.68 -1.52 8.14
C ALA A 7 35.38 -1.36 7.33
N ALA A 8 34.89 -2.46 6.76
CA ALA A 8 33.55 -2.51 6.21
C ALA A 8 32.57 -2.33 7.38
N LEU A 9 31.98 -1.13 7.49
CA LEU A 9 30.80 -0.90 8.30
C LEU A 9 29.68 -1.73 7.68
N ALA A 10 29.51 -2.95 8.19
CA ALA A 10 28.25 -3.66 8.12
C ALA A 10 27.25 -2.82 8.92
N ALA A 11 26.59 -1.87 8.24
CA ALA A 11 25.38 -1.25 8.72
C ALA A 11 24.32 -2.35 8.77
N SER A 12 24.33 -3.10 9.88
CA SER A 12 23.23 -3.92 10.32
C SER A 12 22.03 -3.00 10.40
N LEU A 13 21.19 -3.02 9.36
CA LEU A 13 19.86 -2.42 9.32
C LEU A 13 19.05 -3.13 10.41
N CYS A 14 19.19 -2.66 11.64
CA CYS A 14 18.22 -2.92 12.70
C CYS A 14 16.94 -2.19 12.29
N ILE A 15 16.10 -2.86 11.50
CA ILE A 15 14.74 -2.46 11.21
C ILE A 15 13.99 -2.54 12.55
N THR A 16 14.03 -1.45 13.31
CA THR A 16 13.24 -1.30 14.53
C THR A 16 11.78 -1.16 14.12
N SER A 17 10.99 -2.19 14.40
CA SER A 17 9.52 -2.21 14.47
C SER A 17 8.80 -1.50 13.31
N VAL A 18 8.55 -2.22 12.23
CA VAL A 18 7.32 -1.99 11.45
C VAL A 18 6.14 -2.28 12.38
N THR A 19 5.47 -1.22 12.85
CA THR A 19 4.14 -1.36 13.46
C THR A 19 3.26 -2.17 12.51
N PRO A 20 2.67 -3.29 12.94
CA PRO A 20 1.79 -4.06 12.08
C PRO A 20 0.53 -3.22 11.80
N VAL A 21 0.01 -3.35 10.58
CA VAL A 21 -1.18 -2.67 10.02
C VAL A 21 -0.93 -1.23 9.56
N ILE A 22 -0.33 -1.07 8.38
CA ILE A 22 -0.76 0.02 7.48
C ILE A 22 -1.60 -0.67 6.43
N ALA A 23 -2.93 -0.64 6.60
CA ALA A 23 -3.80 -0.84 5.45
C ALA A 23 -3.34 0.16 4.38
N GLU A 24 -3.09 -0.32 3.15
CA GLU A 24 -2.61 0.52 2.05
C GLU A 24 -3.48 1.77 1.94
N ASN A 25 -2.88 2.95 1.77
CA ASN A 25 -3.68 4.16 1.68
C ASN A 25 -4.33 4.26 0.30
N ILE A 26 -5.57 3.77 0.22
CA ILE A 26 -6.41 3.87 -0.98
C ILE A 26 -6.89 5.32 -1.10
N VAL A 27 -6.37 6.02 -2.10
CA VAL A 27 -6.72 7.42 -2.38
C VAL A 27 -7.71 7.56 -3.54
N GLY A 28 -8.07 6.45 -4.19
CA GLY A 28 -9.05 6.44 -5.26
C GLY A 28 -9.12 5.09 -5.97
N SER A 29 -9.75 5.09 -7.14
CA SER A 29 -9.83 3.93 -8.03
C SER A 29 -9.75 4.34 -9.49
N VAL A 30 -9.23 3.43 -10.31
CA VAL A 30 -9.23 3.59 -11.77
C VAL A 30 -10.60 3.19 -12.29
N LYS A 31 -11.30 4.12 -12.95
CA LYS A 31 -12.59 3.84 -13.57
C LYS A 31 -12.46 2.93 -14.79
N ALA A 32 -11.52 3.25 -15.68
CA ALA A 32 -11.17 2.45 -16.85
C ALA A 32 -9.82 2.93 -17.40
N TRP A 33 -9.10 2.03 -18.08
CA TRP A 33 -7.82 2.34 -18.73
C TRP A 33 -7.92 3.50 -19.73
N GLN A 34 -9.01 3.57 -20.48
CA GLN A 34 -9.24 4.59 -21.51
C GLN A 34 -9.23 6.02 -20.95
N TYR A 35 -9.66 6.23 -19.69
CA TYR A 35 -9.57 7.54 -19.05
C TYR A 35 -8.12 7.92 -18.76
N MET A 36 -7.30 6.95 -18.33
CA MET A 36 -5.87 7.18 -18.15
C MET A 36 -5.20 7.47 -19.50
N GLN A 37 -5.55 6.75 -20.56
CA GLN A 37 -5.02 7.02 -21.91
C GLN A 37 -5.37 8.43 -22.39
N ALA A 38 -6.60 8.90 -22.14
CA ALA A 38 -7.01 10.26 -22.46
C ALA A 38 -6.17 11.32 -21.71
N ASP A 39 -5.71 10.99 -20.50
CA ASP A 39 -4.77 11.80 -19.69
C ASP A 39 -3.28 11.59 -20.07
N GLY A 40 -3.02 10.88 -21.19
CA GLY A 40 -1.69 10.65 -21.76
C GLY A 40 -0.94 9.45 -21.20
N TRP A 41 -1.58 8.60 -20.39
CA TRP A 41 -0.94 7.40 -19.85
C TRP A 41 -0.78 6.28 -20.88
N LYS A 42 0.31 5.52 -20.78
CA LYS A 42 0.59 4.36 -21.64
C LYS A 42 1.15 3.18 -20.85
N SER A 43 1.06 1.97 -21.39
CA SER A 43 1.74 0.80 -20.82
C SER A 43 3.26 0.93 -21.01
N ALA A 44 4.04 0.71 -19.95
CA ALA A 44 5.49 0.60 -20.04
C ALA A 44 5.94 -0.75 -20.63
N ASP A 45 5.11 -1.79 -20.46
CA ASP A 45 5.42 -3.17 -20.84
C ASP A 45 4.96 -3.51 -22.27
N GLY A 46 4.41 -2.53 -23.00
CA GLY A 46 3.88 -2.73 -24.35
C GLY A 46 2.58 -3.54 -24.38
N TYR A 47 1.86 -3.62 -23.26
CA TYR A 47 0.56 -4.29 -23.21
C TYR A 47 -0.48 -3.51 -24.01
N ASP A 48 -1.32 -4.26 -24.73
CA ASP A 48 -2.43 -3.69 -25.49
C ASP A 48 -3.56 -3.15 -24.58
N ASP A 49 -4.46 -2.40 -25.19
CA ASP A 49 -5.55 -1.72 -24.50
C ASP A 49 -6.53 -2.69 -23.83
N ASN A 50 -6.78 -3.86 -24.42
CA ASN A 50 -7.69 -4.85 -23.85
C ASN A 50 -7.09 -5.44 -22.57
N ARG A 51 -5.80 -5.78 -22.61
CA ARG A 51 -5.07 -6.27 -21.43
C ARG A 51 -5.05 -5.21 -20.34
N MET A 52 -4.64 -3.98 -20.65
CA MET A 52 -4.58 -2.89 -19.67
C MET A 52 -5.96 -2.55 -19.10
N HIS A 53 -7.01 -2.57 -19.92
CA HIS A 53 -8.39 -2.40 -19.45
C HIS A 53 -8.76 -3.47 -18.43
N ASN A 54 -8.56 -4.75 -18.73
CA ASN A 54 -8.93 -5.84 -17.83
C ASN A 54 -8.14 -5.84 -16.53
N GLU A 55 -6.84 -5.55 -16.59
CA GLU A 55 -5.95 -5.54 -15.43
C GLU A 55 -6.24 -4.36 -14.48
N LEU A 56 -6.54 -3.19 -15.04
CA LEU A 56 -6.70 -1.95 -14.26
C LEU A 56 -8.16 -1.55 -14.02
N TYR A 57 -9.14 -2.25 -14.61
CA TYR A 57 -10.55 -1.97 -14.38
C TYR A 57 -10.88 -2.10 -12.89
N GLN A 58 -11.34 -1.00 -12.29
CA GLN A 58 -11.64 -0.89 -10.85
C GLN A 58 -10.44 -1.21 -9.94
N SER A 59 -9.21 -1.09 -10.45
CA SER A 59 -8.01 -1.12 -9.61
C SER A 59 -8.04 0.00 -8.59
N VAL A 60 -7.50 -0.26 -7.40
CA VAL A 60 -7.36 0.76 -6.36
C VAL A 60 -6.08 1.56 -6.60
N VAL A 61 -6.15 2.87 -6.37
CA VAL A 61 -5.02 3.79 -6.45
C VAL A 61 -4.43 3.94 -5.07
N LEU A 62 -3.17 3.57 -4.91
CA LEU A 62 -2.45 3.58 -3.65
C LEU A 62 -1.48 4.76 -3.60
N ASP A 63 -1.55 5.53 -2.52
CA ASP A 63 -0.53 6.53 -2.15
C ASP A 63 -0.18 7.54 -3.27
N ASN A 64 -1.18 7.91 -4.08
CA ASN A 64 -1.03 8.96 -5.10
C ASN A 64 -1.13 10.35 -4.48
N TYR A 65 0.00 10.87 -3.98
CA TYR A 65 0.07 12.21 -3.39
C TYR A 65 0.65 13.25 -4.36
N PRO A 66 0.33 14.55 -4.25
CA PRO A 66 0.86 15.57 -5.15
C PRO A 66 2.39 15.66 -5.20
N TRP A 67 3.08 15.37 -4.10
CA TRP A 67 4.54 15.41 -4.03
C TRP A 67 5.22 14.17 -4.61
N THR A 68 4.53 13.04 -4.77
CA THR A 68 5.20 11.82 -5.24
C THR A 68 5.39 11.84 -6.74
N ASN A 69 6.50 11.26 -7.21
CA ASN A 69 6.73 11.02 -8.64
C ASN A 69 6.00 9.78 -9.13
N HIS A 70 5.81 8.80 -8.23
CA HIS A 70 5.11 7.56 -8.52
C HIS A 70 3.87 7.39 -7.66
N PHE A 71 3.03 6.45 -8.06
CA PHE A 71 1.98 5.87 -7.23
C PHE A 71 1.74 4.44 -7.69
N LEU A 72 1.08 3.65 -6.85
CA LEU A 72 0.88 2.23 -7.12
C LEU A 72 -0.59 1.97 -7.44
N LEU A 73 -0.83 0.99 -8.29
CA LEU A 73 -2.16 0.48 -8.60
C LEU A 73 -2.20 -0.98 -8.20
N ARG A 74 -3.30 -1.39 -7.56
CA ARG A 74 -3.55 -2.80 -7.26
C ARG A 74 -4.82 -3.26 -7.97
N SER A 75 -4.72 -4.36 -8.71
CA SER A 75 -5.85 -4.90 -9.49
C SER A 75 -7.05 -5.20 -8.60
N ARG A 76 -8.24 -5.23 -9.22
CA ARG A 76 -9.46 -5.67 -8.54
C ARG A 76 -9.27 -7.11 -8.06
N GLY A 77 -9.48 -7.34 -6.76
CA GLY A 77 -9.21 -8.64 -6.11
C GLY A 77 -7.81 -8.76 -5.49
N GLY A 78 -6.97 -7.74 -5.67
CA GLY A 78 -5.76 -7.53 -4.88
C GLY A 78 -4.51 -8.27 -5.36
N SER A 79 -4.57 -8.95 -6.49
CA SER A 79 -3.53 -9.91 -6.93
C SER A 79 -2.31 -9.28 -7.61
N SER A 80 -2.52 -8.25 -8.43
CA SER A 80 -1.47 -7.69 -9.29
C SER A 80 -1.15 -6.27 -8.84
N LEU A 81 0.15 -5.95 -8.81
CA LEU A 81 0.64 -4.61 -8.53
C LEU A 81 1.22 -3.97 -9.80
N TYR A 82 0.99 -2.66 -9.93
CA TYR A 82 1.54 -1.85 -11.00
C TYR A 82 2.13 -0.56 -10.45
N LEU A 83 3.27 -0.15 -11.00
CA LEU A 83 3.94 1.10 -10.73
C LEU A 83 3.53 2.13 -11.80
N ALA A 84 2.93 3.23 -11.38
CA ALA A 84 2.62 4.36 -12.24
C ALA A 84 3.65 5.49 -12.05
N ASP A 85 4.36 5.86 -13.12
CA ASP A 85 5.27 7.01 -13.16
C ASP A 85 4.53 8.22 -13.72
N LYS A 86 4.36 9.26 -12.90
CA LYS A 86 3.61 10.47 -13.27
C LYS A 86 4.32 11.33 -14.31
N LYS A 87 5.65 11.31 -14.32
CA LYS A 87 6.47 12.11 -15.22
C LYS A 87 6.52 11.48 -16.60
N ALA A 88 6.79 10.18 -16.66
CA ALA A 88 6.80 9.42 -17.92
C ALA A 88 5.38 9.12 -18.43
N LYS A 89 4.36 9.25 -17.56
CA LYS A 89 2.97 8.86 -17.82
C LYS A 89 2.89 7.40 -18.25
N THR A 90 3.57 6.53 -17.52
CA THR A 90 3.61 5.11 -17.82
C THR A 90 3.12 4.26 -16.65
N VAL A 91 2.42 3.17 -16.95
CA VAL A 91 2.08 2.14 -15.97
C VAL A 91 2.86 0.86 -16.30
N LYS A 92 3.58 0.34 -15.31
CA LYS A 92 4.42 -0.87 -15.43
C LYS A 92 3.94 -1.94 -14.47
N TYR A 93 3.82 -3.18 -14.92
CA TYR A 93 3.58 -4.34 -14.06
C TYR A 93 4.76 -4.59 -13.13
N ILE A 94 4.47 -4.87 -11.87
CA ILE A 94 5.46 -5.28 -10.88
C ILE A 94 5.43 -6.81 -10.79
N ASP A 95 6.40 -7.45 -11.43
CA ASP A 95 6.59 -8.90 -11.39
C ASP A 95 7.35 -9.30 -10.11
N ILE A 96 6.60 -9.41 -9.00
CA ILE A 96 7.10 -9.92 -7.74
C ILE A 96 6.28 -11.14 -7.36
N LYS A 97 6.97 -12.27 -7.18
CA LYS A 97 6.38 -13.48 -6.63
C LYS A 97 6.54 -13.47 -5.11
N PRO A 98 5.44 -13.48 -4.33
CA PRO A 98 5.52 -13.65 -2.88
C PRO A 98 6.08 -15.03 -2.55
N ARG A 99 6.70 -15.19 -1.37
CA ARG A 99 7.43 -16.41 -1.00
C ARG A 99 6.56 -17.66 -0.89
N ASP A 100 5.24 -17.51 -0.78
CA ASP A 100 4.25 -18.60 -0.71
C ASP A 100 3.24 -18.56 -1.86
N GLU A 101 3.57 -17.84 -2.94
CA GLU A 101 2.72 -17.67 -4.13
C GLU A 101 1.34 -17.02 -3.87
N TYR A 102 1.10 -16.48 -2.66
CA TYR A 102 -0.16 -15.79 -2.34
C TYR A 102 -0.01 -14.26 -2.48
N PRO A 103 -0.50 -13.64 -3.58
CA PRO A 103 -0.15 -12.27 -3.94
C PRO A 103 -0.70 -11.19 -2.99
N LEU A 104 -1.71 -11.55 -2.20
CA LEU A 104 -2.34 -10.65 -1.23
C LEU A 104 -1.46 -10.37 0.01
N HIS A 105 -0.37 -11.13 0.20
CA HIS A 105 0.62 -10.82 1.23
C HIS A 105 1.51 -9.63 0.90
N LEU A 106 1.59 -9.25 -0.39
CA LEU A 106 2.31 -8.04 -0.76
C LEU A 106 1.53 -6.83 -0.24
N GLN A 107 2.20 -5.96 0.49
CA GLN A 107 1.68 -4.70 1.00
C GLN A 107 2.54 -3.54 0.49
N VAL A 108 1.91 -2.42 0.20
CA VAL A 108 2.58 -1.20 -0.23
C VAL A 108 2.69 -0.23 0.94
N VAL A 109 3.90 0.26 1.20
CA VAL A 109 4.18 1.25 2.25
C VAL A 109 4.93 2.44 1.67
N TYR A 110 4.33 3.62 1.74
CA TYR A 110 5.03 4.87 1.44
C TYR A 110 5.84 5.35 2.65
N ARG A 111 7.17 5.41 2.51
CA ARG A 111 8.12 5.99 3.46
C ARG A 111 8.47 7.41 3.01
N GLY A 112 7.66 8.37 3.45
CA GLY A 112 7.78 9.77 3.05
C GLY A 112 8.59 10.68 4.00
N ILE A 113 9.10 10.14 5.11
CA ILE A 113 9.96 10.85 6.06
C ILE A 113 11.38 10.33 5.86
N ASP A 114 12.33 11.23 5.60
CA ASP A 114 13.74 10.86 5.46
C ASP A 114 14.39 10.75 6.85
N ASP A 115 14.74 9.53 7.22
CA ASP A 115 15.48 9.18 8.44
C ASP A 115 16.98 8.93 8.17
N GLY A 116 17.47 9.30 6.98
CA GLY A 116 18.82 9.03 6.49
C GLY A 116 18.87 7.98 5.38
N SER A 117 17.77 7.24 5.15
CA SER A 117 17.63 6.27 4.07
C SER A 117 16.98 6.83 2.79
N GLY A 118 16.53 8.09 2.82
CA GLY A 118 15.76 8.71 1.75
C GLY A 118 14.28 8.31 1.78
N CYS A 119 13.51 8.84 0.83
CA CYS A 119 12.08 8.57 0.72
C CYS A 119 11.77 7.61 -0.43
N TYR A 120 10.83 6.71 -0.21
CA TYR A 120 10.58 5.60 -1.14
C TYR A 120 9.22 4.94 -0.90
N PHE A 121 8.76 4.20 -1.89
CA PHE A 121 7.76 3.15 -1.73
C PHE A 121 8.47 1.82 -1.43
N ALA A 122 8.00 1.10 -0.43
CA ALA A 122 8.39 -0.27 -0.13
C ALA A 122 7.25 -1.22 -0.51
N ILE A 123 7.57 -2.29 -1.21
CA ILE A 123 6.69 -3.45 -1.33
C ILE A 123 7.19 -4.47 -0.33
N VAL A 124 6.31 -4.85 0.58
CA VAL A 124 6.61 -5.73 1.71
C VAL A 124 5.83 -7.02 1.56
N ASP A 125 6.50 -8.16 1.63
CA ASP A 125 5.85 -9.45 1.76
C ASP A 125 5.51 -9.69 3.24
N ASP A 126 4.29 -9.34 3.64
CA ASP A 126 3.77 -9.44 5.01
C ASP A 126 2.89 -10.68 5.19
N ARG A 127 3.55 -11.80 5.47
CA ARG A 127 2.90 -13.07 5.77
C ARG A 127 2.44 -13.19 7.22
N MET A 128 2.86 -12.25 8.09
CA MET A 128 2.46 -12.25 9.50
C MET A 128 0.95 -12.02 9.66
N ALA A 129 0.29 -11.40 8.68
CA ALA A 129 -1.16 -11.23 8.67
C ALA A 129 -1.92 -12.55 8.86
N ASN A 130 -1.39 -13.66 8.37
CA ASN A 130 -2.00 -14.99 8.44
C ASN A 130 -1.36 -15.90 9.52
N TYR A 131 -0.56 -15.34 10.43
CA TYR A 131 0.18 -16.09 11.44
C TYR A 131 -0.69 -17.06 12.24
N TRP A 132 -1.84 -16.58 12.75
CA TRP A 132 -2.70 -17.41 13.60
C TRP A 132 -3.35 -18.56 12.84
N THR A 133 -3.85 -18.31 11.63
CA THR A 133 -4.38 -19.37 10.75
C THR A 133 -3.32 -20.41 10.43
N ILE A 134 -2.09 -19.98 10.14
CA ILE A 134 -0.97 -20.90 9.88
C ILE A 134 -0.62 -21.73 11.12
N VAL A 135 -0.66 -21.13 12.31
CA VAL A 135 -0.43 -21.85 13.57
C VAL A 135 -1.53 -22.86 13.84
N GLU A 136 -2.80 -22.50 13.64
CA GLU A 136 -3.93 -23.41 13.78
C GLU A 136 -3.81 -24.60 12.81
N ASP A 137 -3.62 -24.30 11.52
CA ASP A 137 -3.58 -25.27 10.43
C ASP A 137 -2.36 -26.17 10.43
N ARG A 138 -1.24 -25.74 11.03
CA ARG A 138 0.02 -26.51 11.00
C ARG A 138 0.45 -27.05 12.35
N LEU A 139 -0.04 -26.50 13.46
CA LEU A 139 0.42 -26.87 14.81
C LEU A 139 -0.72 -27.33 15.73
N LEU A 140 -1.84 -26.62 15.82
CA LEU A 140 -2.82 -26.86 16.90
C LEU A 140 -3.80 -28.01 16.63
N TYR A 141 -4.22 -28.20 15.38
CA TYR A 141 -5.26 -29.18 15.02
C TYR A 141 -4.71 -30.37 14.21
N GLN A 142 -3.45 -30.73 14.41
CA GLN A 142 -2.82 -31.85 13.71
C GLN A 142 -3.10 -33.20 14.39
N ASP A 143 -3.20 -34.24 13.56
CA ASP A 143 -3.21 -35.64 14.00
C ASP A 143 -2.08 -36.41 13.26
N PRO A 144 -1.03 -36.87 13.95
CA PRO A 144 -0.84 -36.81 15.40
C PRO A 144 -0.55 -35.39 15.93
N PRO A 145 -0.80 -35.14 17.24
CA PRO A 145 -0.52 -33.85 17.85
C PRO A 145 0.95 -33.43 17.67
N VAL A 146 1.16 -32.15 17.40
CA VAL A 146 2.50 -31.58 17.26
C VAL A 146 3.12 -31.37 18.63
N GLU A 147 4.26 -32.00 18.88
CA GLU A 147 5.07 -31.73 20.07
C GLU A 147 5.74 -30.35 20.00
N ASP A 148 5.86 -29.70 21.17
CA ASP A 148 6.50 -28.40 21.37
C ASP A 148 5.98 -27.30 20.43
N VAL A 149 4.67 -27.05 20.54
CA VAL A 149 3.96 -26.04 19.75
C VAL A 149 4.60 -24.66 19.91
N ASP A 150 5.04 -24.30 21.11
CA ASP A 150 5.64 -22.98 21.38
C ASP A 150 6.96 -22.77 20.63
N ALA A 151 7.87 -23.75 20.66
CA ALA A 151 9.12 -23.66 19.91
C ALA A 151 8.87 -23.62 18.39
N LYS A 152 7.93 -24.42 17.89
CA LYS A 152 7.57 -24.43 16.46
C LYS A 152 6.88 -23.15 16.00
N ALA A 153 6.02 -22.58 16.84
CA ALA A 153 5.39 -21.29 16.59
C ALA A 153 6.42 -20.15 16.55
N ALA A 154 7.42 -20.18 17.44
CA ALA A 154 8.53 -19.22 17.41
C ALA A 154 9.35 -19.33 16.10
N GLU A 155 9.57 -20.55 15.59
CA GLU A 155 10.26 -20.76 14.32
C GLU A 155 9.41 -20.30 13.12
N LEU A 156 8.10 -20.61 13.11
CA LEU A 156 7.17 -20.09 12.10
C LEU A 156 7.18 -18.56 12.08
N ARG A 157 7.22 -17.90 13.24
CA ARG A 157 7.27 -16.44 13.33
C ARG A 157 8.51 -15.86 12.63
N LYS A 158 9.68 -16.49 12.75
CA LYS A 158 10.89 -16.06 12.02
C LYS A 158 10.70 -16.21 10.52
N GLN A 159 10.11 -17.32 10.07
CA GLN A 159 9.86 -17.56 8.65
C GLN A 159 8.86 -16.57 8.07
N LEU A 160 7.84 -16.19 8.85
CA LEU A 160 6.78 -15.27 8.42
C LEU A 160 7.15 -13.80 8.56
N THR A 161 8.35 -13.49 9.09
CA THR A 161 8.79 -12.11 9.31
C THR A 161 8.69 -11.30 8.01
N PRO A 162 8.11 -10.08 8.08
CA PRO A 162 7.93 -9.24 6.89
C PRO A 162 9.26 -8.90 6.23
N GLU A 163 9.29 -8.93 4.91
CA GLU A 163 10.49 -8.67 4.13
C GLU A 163 10.21 -7.63 3.05
N VAL A 164 11.11 -6.66 2.89
CA VAL A 164 11.03 -5.69 1.79
C VAL A 164 11.53 -6.37 0.53
N VAL A 165 10.62 -6.63 -0.40
CA VAL A 165 10.91 -7.33 -1.66
C VAL A 165 11.22 -6.37 -2.82
N MET A 166 10.82 -5.11 -2.72
CA MET A 166 11.17 -4.06 -3.68
C MET A 166 11.12 -2.68 -3.03
N MET A 167 12.02 -1.79 -3.47
CA MET A 167 12.00 -0.37 -3.11
C MET A 167 11.98 0.49 -4.38
N VAL A 168 11.13 1.51 -4.39
CA VAL A 168 11.06 2.51 -5.45
C VAL A 168 11.33 3.86 -4.84
N LYS A 169 12.48 4.46 -5.15
CA LYS A 169 12.84 5.79 -4.66
C LYS A 169 11.81 6.81 -5.11
N ASP A 170 11.42 7.71 -4.20
CA ASP A 170 10.47 8.77 -4.47
C ASP A 170 10.83 10.05 -3.71
N ASN A 171 10.00 11.08 -3.85
CA ASN A 171 10.12 12.33 -3.12
C ASN A 171 9.62 12.14 -1.69
N CYS A 172 10.15 12.96 -0.79
CA CYS A 172 9.64 13.05 0.58
C CYS A 172 8.34 13.84 0.64
N ILE A 173 7.65 13.74 1.79
CA ILE A 173 6.45 14.52 2.06
C ILE A 173 6.75 16.02 1.95
N ASP A 174 6.00 16.68 1.07
CA ASP A 174 5.88 18.13 1.08
C ASP A 174 4.86 18.53 2.16
N LYS A 175 5.36 19.11 3.26
CA LYS A 175 4.52 19.52 4.40
C LYS A 175 3.48 20.57 4.02
N GLN A 176 3.79 21.44 3.06
CA GLN A 176 2.89 22.51 2.65
C GLN A 176 1.73 21.93 1.82
N GLN A 177 2.04 21.03 0.89
CA GLN A 177 1.02 20.29 0.13
C GLN A 177 0.19 19.36 1.02
N GLN A 178 0.82 18.70 2.00
CA GLN A 178 0.12 17.86 2.97
C GLN A 178 -0.88 18.68 3.80
N ALA A 179 -0.46 19.84 4.31
CA ALA A 179 -1.34 20.75 5.03
C ALA A 179 -2.49 21.27 4.15
N ALA A 180 -2.22 21.59 2.88
CA ALA A 180 -3.24 22.03 1.94
C ALA A 180 -4.29 20.93 1.67
N LEU A 181 -3.87 19.67 1.53
CA LEU A 181 -4.79 18.53 1.40
C LEU A 181 -5.65 18.33 2.64
N ALA A 182 -5.05 18.42 3.84
CA ALA A 182 -5.77 18.30 5.10
C ALA A 182 -6.82 19.42 5.26
N ALA A 183 -6.46 20.66 4.93
CA ALA A 183 -7.37 21.80 4.95
C ALA A 183 -8.55 21.60 3.98
N LYS A 184 -8.27 21.18 2.73
CA LYS A 184 -9.31 20.91 1.73
C LYS A 184 -10.25 19.77 2.16
N ARG A 185 -9.74 18.75 2.84
CA ARG A 185 -10.56 17.66 3.41
C ARG A 185 -11.46 18.19 4.52
N SER A 186 -10.91 18.97 5.45
CA SER A 186 -11.68 19.58 6.54
C SER A 186 -12.80 20.50 6.02
N GLU A 187 -12.54 21.28 4.97
CA GLU A 187 -13.55 22.12 4.33
C GLU A 187 -14.72 21.30 3.76
N LYS A 188 -14.41 20.24 3.00
CA LYS A 188 -15.45 19.33 2.45
C LYS A 188 -16.26 18.63 3.53
N ASP A 189 -15.62 18.20 4.62
CA ASP A 189 -16.31 17.55 5.75
C ASP A 189 -17.28 18.53 6.41
N ARG A 190 -16.89 19.80 6.56
CA ARG A 190 -17.77 20.86 7.07
C ARG A 190 -18.95 21.10 6.14
N GLU A 191 -18.73 21.16 4.83
CA GLU A 191 -19.82 21.30 3.84
C GLU A 191 -20.80 20.12 3.91
N LEU A 192 -20.29 18.89 4.03
CA LEU A 192 -21.10 17.69 4.18
C LEU A 192 -21.94 17.75 5.46
N GLN A 193 -21.34 18.11 6.59
CA GLN A 193 -22.07 18.24 7.86
C GLN A 193 -23.19 19.28 7.77
N GLN A 194 -22.94 20.42 7.15
CA GLN A 194 -23.96 21.44 6.92
C GLN A 194 -25.09 20.93 6.00
N TRP A 195 -24.75 20.19 4.95
CA TRP A 195 -25.74 19.59 4.07
C TRP A 195 -26.61 18.56 4.81
N VAL A 196 -26.00 17.66 5.58
CA VAL A 196 -26.72 16.66 6.38
C VAL A 196 -27.66 17.35 7.37
N ALA A 197 -27.17 18.36 8.10
CA ALA A 197 -28.01 19.11 9.05
C ALA A 197 -29.22 19.77 8.36
N LYS A 198 -29.04 20.38 7.19
CA LYS A 198 -30.14 20.95 6.40
C LYS A 198 -31.15 19.90 5.95
N GLN A 199 -30.69 18.75 5.48
CA GLN A 199 -31.58 17.65 5.06
C GLN A 199 -32.34 17.06 6.24
N SER A 200 -31.67 16.85 7.38
CA SER A 200 -32.30 16.36 8.61
C SER A 200 -33.35 17.34 9.13
N LEU A 201 -33.08 18.65 9.13
CA LEU A 201 -34.05 19.66 9.52
C LEU A 201 -35.24 19.66 8.57
N ALA A 202 -35.02 19.68 7.24
CA ALA A 202 -36.09 19.65 6.26
C ALA A 202 -37.01 18.41 6.40
N GLU A 203 -36.43 17.24 6.69
CA GLU A 203 -37.20 16.02 6.93
C GLU A 203 -37.96 16.08 8.27
N LEU A 204 -37.38 16.67 9.32
CA LEU A 204 -38.06 16.91 10.59
C LEU A 204 -39.27 17.84 10.38
N CYS A 205 -39.06 18.98 9.73
CA CYS A 205 -40.13 19.92 9.32
C CYS A 205 -41.27 19.19 8.61
N ARG A 206 -40.93 18.34 7.63
CA ARG A 206 -41.92 17.59 6.85
C ARG A 206 -42.74 16.63 7.72
N ARG A 207 -42.12 16.00 8.73
CA ARG A 207 -42.79 15.00 9.59
C ARG A 207 -43.57 15.61 10.74
N THR A 208 -43.08 16.68 11.34
CA THR A 208 -43.60 17.21 12.61
C THR A 208 -44.18 18.62 12.49
N GLY A 209 -43.97 19.31 11.37
CA GLY A 209 -44.38 20.71 11.17
C GLY A 209 -43.56 21.72 11.99
N ASN A 210 -42.53 21.27 12.71
CA ASN A 210 -41.69 22.11 13.55
C ASN A 210 -40.46 22.54 12.73
N CYS A 211 -40.47 23.80 12.29
CA CYS A 211 -39.48 24.40 11.39
C CYS A 211 -38.63 25.46 12.08
#